data_AF-A0A2E6NVR6-F1
#
_entry.id   AF-A0A2E6NVR6-F1
#
_cell.length_a   1.000
_cell.length_b   1.000
_cell.length_c   1.000
_cell.angle_alpha   90.00
_cell.angle_beta   90.00
_cell.angle_gamma   90.00
#
_symmetry.space_group_name_H-M   'P 1'
#
loop_
_entity.id
_entity.type
_entity.pdbx_description
1 polymer ?
#
loop_
_entity_poly.entity_id
_entity_poly.type
_entity_poly.pdbx_seq_one_letter_code
_entity_poly.pdbx_strand_id
1 'polypeptide(L)'
;MNTKTANFTNSISLILMGIWGFIDVSSVTALIPSIFGVLIFICYFLSRKNQKLNLIFAHIAVLLTILILIALVGTRLPKSLDEGGLGLIRLIIMISTCSFALIIFIKSFIESRKS
;
A
#
# COMPACT_ATOMS: atom_id res chain seq x y z
N MET A 1 -4.25 16.43 1.92
CA MET A 1 -4.62 15.09 2.45
C MET A 1 -3.61 14.70 3.53
N ASN A 2 -4.05 14.13 4.65
CA ASN A 2 -3.17 13.72 5.76
C ASN A 2 -2.61 12.29 5.51
N THR A 3 -1.50 11.93 6.16
CA THR A 3 -0.89 10.59 6.13
C THR A 3 -1.87 9.50 6.50
N LYS A 4 -2.67 9.71 7.55
CA LYS A 4 -3.69 8.76 8.01
C LYS A 4 -4.71 8.43 6.91
N THR A 5 -5.25 9.45 6.24
CA THR A 5 -6.17 9.28 5.11
C THR A 5 -5.51 8.58 3.92
N ALA A 6 -4.26 8.91 3.61
CA ALA A 6 -3.53 8.24 2.53
C ALA A 6 -3.27 6.77 2.81
N ASN A 7 -2.90 6.47 4.05
CA ASN A 7 -2.65 5.10 4.49
C ASN A 7 -3.93 4.25 4.43
N PHE A 8 -5.06 4.83 4.86
CA PHE A 8 -6.37 4.18 4.78
C PHE A 8 -6.76 3.89 3.31
N THR A 9 -6.68 4.89 2.42
CA THR A 9 -6.97 4.69 0.99
C THR A 9 -6.06 3.64 0.36
N ASN A 10 -4.77 3.68 0.65
CA ASN A 10 -3.82 2.70 0.12
C ASN A 10 -4.12 1.28 0.63
N SER A 11 -4.37 1.14 1.92
CA SER A 11 -4.68 -0.17 2.52
C SER A 11 -5.93 -0.82 1.92
N ILE A 12 -7.01 -0.05 1.75
CA ILE A 12 -8.24 -0.53 1.13
C ILE A 12 -8.02 -0.90 -0.34
N SER A 13 -7.30 -0.06 -1.10
CA SER A 13 -6.94 -0.37 -2.49
C SER A 13 -6.22 -1.72 -2.59
N LEU A 14 -5.20 -1.94 -1.76
CA LEU A 14 -4.42 -3.17 -1.74
C LEU A 14 -5.24 -4.41 -1.33
N ILE A 15 -6.15 -4.27 -0.35
CA ILE A 15 -7.04 -5.37 0.08
C ILE A 15 -7.99 -5.75 -1.05
N LEU A 16 -8.74 -4.78 -1.58
CA LEU A 16 -9.76 -5.04 -2.60
C LEU A 16 -9.14 -5.60 -3.89
N MET A 17 -8.06 -4.98 -4.36
CA MET A 17 -7.37 -5.42 -5.56
C MET A 17 -6.63 -6.75 -5.36
N GLY A 18 -6.10 -7.02 -4.17
CA GLY A 18 -5.51 -8.32 -3.85
C GLY A 18 -6.52 -9.47 -3.83
N ILE A 19 -7.69 -9.25 -3.22
CA ILE A 19 -8.79 -10.23 -3.21
C ILE A 19 -9.33 -10.46 -4.62
N TRP A 20 -9.56 -9.39 -5.39
CA TRP A 20 -9.94 -9.51 -6.80
C TRP A 20 -8.91 -10.36 -7.54
N GLY A 21 -7.62 -10.09 -7.34
CA GLY A 21 -6.55 -10.84 -7.97
C GLY A 21 -6.58 -12.33 -7.66
N PHE A 22 -6.92 -12.71 -6.44
CA PHE A 22 -7.10 -14.10 -6.09
C PHE A 22 -8.25 -14.77 -6.84
N ILE A 23 -9.40 -14.09 -6.95
CA ILE A 23 -10.58 -14.63 -7.66
C ILE A 23 -10.26 -14.83 -9.15
N ASP A 24 -9.53 -13.89 -9.75
CA ASP A 24 -9.21 -13.85 -11.17
C ASP A 24 -8.18 -14.91 -11.58
N VAL A 25 -7.06 -15.01 -10.85
CA VAL A 25 -5.95 -15.94 -11.21
C VAL A 25 -5.89 -17.21 -10.36
N SER A 26 -6.80 -17.37 -9.39
CA SER A 26 -6.86 -18.52 -8.46
C SER A 26 -5.52 -18.86 -7.81
N SER A 27 -4.64 -17.87 -7.60
CA SER A 27 -3.29 -18.06 -7.09
C SER A 27 -3.15 -17.44 -5.71
N VAL A 28 -2.68 -18.23 -4.74
CA VAL A 28 -2.41 -17.77 -3.37
C VAL A 28 -1.41 -16.61 -3.35
N THR A 29 -0.49 -16.56 -4.32
CA THR A 29 0.48 -15.46 -4.43
C THR A 29 -0.18 -14.10 -4.74
N ALA A 30 -1.39 -14.10 -5.30
CA ALA A 30 -2.16 -12.87 -5.56
C ALA A 30 -2.73 -12.23 -4.28
N LEU A 31 -2.74 -12.96 -3.15
CA LEU A 31 -3.17 -12.43 -1.84
C LEU A 31 -2.07 -11.64 -1.11
N ILE A 32 -0.81 -11.71 -1.55
CA ILE A 32 0.31 -10.98 -0.91
C ILE A 32 -0.03 -9.49 -0.73
N PRO A 33 -0.53 -8.76 -1.75
CA PRO A 33 -0.89 -7.36 -1.58
C PRO A 33 -2.04 -7.15 -0.60
N SER A 34 -3.00 -8.08 -0.52
CA SER A 34 -4.09 -8.01 0.45
C SER A 34 -3.56 -8.13 1.88
N ILE A 35 -2.62 -9.05 2.13
CA ILE A 35 -1.99 -9.21 3.44
C ILE A 35 -1.26 -7.93 3.85
N PHE A 36 -0.48 -7.33 2.94
CA PHE A 36 0.16 -6.04 3.19
C PHE A 36 -0.84 -4.92 3.42
N GLY A 37 -1.94 -4.90 2.66
CA GLY A 37 -3.04 -3.95 2.87
C GLY A 37 -3.63 -4.06 4.28
N VAL A 38 -3.87 -5.27 4.78
CA VAL A 38 -4.34 -5.48 6.17
C VAL A 38 -3.33 -4.98 7.20
N LEU A 39 -2.03 -5.28 7.03
CA LEU A 39 -1.00 -4.80 7.95
C LEU A 39 -0.92 -3.26 7.98
N ILE A 40 -1.00 -2.63 6.81
CA ILE A 40 -1.02 -1.17 6.67
C ILE A 40 -2.29 -0.57 7.31
N PHE A 41 -3.44 -1.24 7.16
CA PHE A 41 -4.70 -0.86 7.79
C PHE A 41 -4.62 -0.91 9.32
N ILE A 42 -4.01 -1.96 9.87
CA ILE A 42 -3.76 -2.07 11.32
C ILE A 42 -2.87 -0.92 11.80
N CYS A 43 -1.82 -0.57 11.05
CA CYS A 43 -0.97 0.58 11.36
C CYS A 43 -1.77 1.89 11.39
N TYR A 44 -2.71 2.08 10.44
CA TYR A 44 -3.63 3.22 10.46
C TYR A 44 -4.50 3.24 11.72
N PHE A 45 -5.10 2.10 12.08
CA PHE A 45 -5.98 1.99 13.25
C PHE A 45 -5.23 2.28 14.55
N LEU A 46 -4.03 1.72 14.73
CA LEU A 46 -3.20 1.98 15.92
C LEU A 46 -2.70 3.44 15.99
N SER A 47 -2.31 4.02 14.85
CA SER A 47 -1.91 5.44 14.74
C SER A 47 -3.04 6.41 15.13
N ARG A 48 -4.30 6.03 14.93
CA ARG A 48 -5.48 6.82 15.37
C ARG A 48 -5.68 6.80 16.87
N LYS A 49 -5.38 5.69 17.55
CA LYS A 49 -5.71 5.50 18.97
C LYS A 49 -4.82 6.32 19.91
N ASN A 50 -3.56 6.57 19.55
CA ASN A 50 -2.63 7.26 20.43
C ASN A 50 -1.58 8.09 19.66
N GLN A 51 -1.40 9.35 20.07
CA GLN A 51 -0.55 10.31 19.35
C GLN A 51 0.95 9.99 19.47
N LYS A 52 1.40 9.40 20.59
CA LYS A 52 2.79 8.91 20.73
C LYS A 52 3.06 7.71 19.81
N LEU A 53 2.07 6.84 19.63
CA LEU A 53 2.18 5.66 18.76
C LEU A 53 2.17 6.05 17.28
N ASN A 54 1.57 7.18 16.92
CA ASN A 54 1.53 7.67 15.53
C ASN A 54 2.92 7.77 14.90
N LEU A 55 3.94 8.24 15.64
CA LEU A 55 5.30 8.39 15.12
C LEU A 55 5.91 7.05 14.69
N ILE A 56 5.73 6.03 15.54
CA ILE A 56 6.25 4.67 15.30
C ILE A 56 5.48 4.01 14.14
N PHE A 57 4.15 4.01 14.20
CA PHE A 57 3.32 3.34 13.19
C PHE A 57 3.34 4.03 11.83
N ALA A 58 3.63 5.34 11.76
CA ALA A 58 3.84 6.02 10.49
C ALA A 58 5.12 5.52 9.79
N HIS A 59 6.21 5.30 10.52
CA HIS A 59 7.43 4.70 9.95
C HIS A 59 7.22 3.23 9.57
N ILE A 60 6.53 2.45 10.39
CA ILE A 60 6.20 1.06 10.02
C ILE A 60 5.34 1.04 8.75
N ALA A 61 4.30 1.88 8.68
CA ALA A 61 3.42 1.96 7.51
C ALA A 61 4.16 2.37 6.22
N VAL A 62 5.08 3.34 6.29
CA VAL A 62 5.85 3.74 5.11
C VAL A 62 6.80 2.63 4.67
N LEU A 63 7.45 1.93 5.61
CA LEU A 63 8.34 0.80 5.29
C LEU A 63 7.58 -0.34 4.63
N LEU A 64 6.41 -0.70 5.15
CA LEU A 64 5.53 -1.70 4.52
C LEU A 64 5.08 -1.26 3.13
N THR A 65 4.77 0.03 2.95
CA THR A 65 4.37 0.59 1.65
C THR A 65 5.52 0.53 0.63
N ILE A 66 6.75 0.82 1.04
CA ILE A 66 7.93 0.69 0.18
C ILE A 66 8.15 -0.78 -0.19
N LEU A 67 8.07 -1.68 0.79
CA LEU A 67 8.29 -3.11 0.58
C LEU A 67 7.29 -3.70 -0.42
N ILE A 68 5.99 -3.39 -0.28
CA ILE A 68 4.98 -3.88 -1.22
C ILE A 68 5.12 -3.23 -2.59
N LEU A 69 5.50 -1.95 -2.67
CA LEU A 69 5.73 -1.28 -3.95
C LEU A 69 6.87 -1.96 -4.72
N ILE A 70 7.99 -2.27 -4.05
CA ILE A 70 9.11 -3.01 -4.64
C ILE A 70 8.66 -4.41 -5.08
N ALA A 71 7.88 -5.12 -4.26
CA ALA A 71 7.37 -6.43 -4.62
C ALA A 71 6.45 -6.38 -5.86
N LEU A 72 5.54 -5.41 -5.93
CA LEU A 72 4.63 -5.21 -7.06
C LEU A 72 5.39 -4.91 -8.36
N VAL A 73 6.37 -4.01 -8.31
CA VAL A 73 7.20 -3.63 -9.47
C VAL A 73 8.19 -4.73 -9.86
N GLY A 74 8.84 -5.37 -8.90
CA GLY A 74 9.90 -6.36 -9.17
C GLY A 74 9.37 -7.72 -9.59
N THR A 75 8.21 -8.15 -9.07
CA THR A 75 7.72 -9.52 -9.29
C THR A 75 6.46 -9.57 -10.15
N ARG A 76 5.49 -8.66 -9.94
CA ARG A 76 4.18 -8.74 -10.58
C ARG A 76 4.10 -7.95 -11.88
N LEU A 77 4.85 -6.86 -12.00
CA LEU A 77 4.88 -6.04 -13.21
C LEU A 77 5.36 -6.79 -14.45
N PRO A 78 6.48 -7.55 -14.43
CA PRO A 78 6.91 -8.30 -15.61
C PRO A 78 5.84 -9.30 -16.07
N LYS A 79 5.30 -10.09 -15.13
CA LYS A 79 4.23 -11.07 -15.42
C LYS A 79 2.96 -10.42 -15.98
N SER A 80 2.58 -9.26 -15.46
CA SER A 80 1.36 -8.58 -15.90
C SER A 80 1.53 -7.85 -17.23
N LEU A 81 2.77 -7.50 -17.61
CA LEU A 81 3.10 -7.00 -18.94
C LEU A 81 2.99 -8.10 -20.00
N ASP A 82 3.45 -9.31 -19.67
CA ASP A 82 3.35 -10.48 -20.55
C ASP A 82 1.90 -10.96 -20.70
N GLU A 83 1.14 -11.00 -19.60
CA GLU A 83 -0.26 -11.44 -19.57
C GLU A 83 -1.23 -10.37 -20.14
N GLY A 84 -0.91 -9.08 -19.98
CA GLY A 84 -1.76 -7.96 -20.38
C GLY A 84 -3.13 -7.92 -19.69
N GLY A 85 -4.05 -7.14 -20.23
CA GLY A 85 -5.46 -7.14 -19.83
C GLY A 85 -5.77 -6.56 -18.44
N LEU A 86 -6.80 -7.10 -17.79
CA LEU A 86 -7.34 -6.60 -16.52
C LEU A 86 -6.34 -6.70 -15.36
N GLY A 87 -5.46 -7.70 -15.37
CA GLY A 87 -4.40 -7.87 -14.37
C GLY A 87 -3.41 -6.72 -14.35
N LEU A 88 -3.06 -6.18 -15.52
CA LEU A 88 -2.17 -5.03 -15.67
C LEU A 88 -2.82 -3.74 -15.15
N ILE A 89 -4.09 -3.49 -15.50
CA ILE A 89 -4.85 -2.31 -15.04
C ILE A 89 -4.92 -2.31 -13.51
N ARG A 90 -5.24 -3.46 -12.91
CA ARG A 90 -5.27 -3.65 -11.46
C ARG A 90 -3.93 -3.30 -10.82
N LEU A 91 -2.84 -3.79 -11.40
CA LEU A 91 -1.49 -3.52 -10.90
C LEU A 91 -1.15 -2.02 -10.98
N ILE A 92 -1.48 -1.36 -12.08
CA ILE A 92 -1.26 0.09 -12.25
C ILE A 92 -2.00 0.88 -11.16
N ILE A 93 -3.25 0.52 -10.85
CA ILE A 93 -4.03 1.15 -9.78
C ILE A 93 -3.30 0.98 -8.43
N MET A 94 -2.86 -0.24 -8.10
CA MET A 94 -2.17 -0.53 -6.84
C MET A 94 -0.83 0.21 -6.71
N ILE A 95 -0.03 0.24 -7.78
CA ILE A 95 1.23 0.99 -7.83
C ILE A 95 0.94 2.48 -7.63
N SER A 96 -0.06 3.01 -8.33
CA SER A 96 -0.43 4.43 -8.24
C SER A 96 -0.86 4.82 -6.83
N THR A 97 -1.68 4.01 -6.15
CA THR A 97 -2.10 4.28 -4.77
C THR A 97 -0.94 4.18 -3.79
N CYS A 98 -0.04 3.20 -3.96
CA CYS A 98 1.16 3.06 -3.13
C CYS A 98 2.11 4.24 -3.30
N SER A 99 2.42 4.64 -4.54
CA SER A 99 3.27 5.79 -4.84
C SER A 99 2.67 7.08 -4.29
N PHE A 100 1.36 7.28 -4.44
CA PHE A 100 0.69 8.46 -3.89
C PHE A 100 0.76 8.51 -2.36
N ALA A 101 0.54 7.39 -1.68
CA ALA A 101 0.67 7.31 -0.22
C ALA A 101 2.11 7.60 0.22
N LEU A 102 3.10 7.07 -0.48
CA LEU A 102 4.52 7.31 -0.21
C LEU A 102 4.86 8.81 -0.27
N ILE A 103 4.41 9.51 -1.30
CA ILE A 103 4.65 10.96 -1.46
C ILE A 103 4.06 11.73 -0.28
N ILE A 104 2.87 11.37 0.18
CA ILE A 104 2.22 12.02 1.34
C ILE A 104 2.98 11.75 2.63
N PHE A 105 3.48 10.53 2.84
CA PHE A 105 4.34 10.22 3.99
C PHE A 105 5.62 11.05 3.98
N ILE A 106 6.32 11.13 2.84
CA ILE A 106 7.54 11.92 2.70
C ILE A 106 7.25 13.40 2.99
N LYS A 107 6.19 13.97 2.41
CA LYS A 107 5.77 15.35 2.68
C LYS A 107 5.53 15.59 4.17
N SER A 108 4.81 14.69 4.83
CA SER A 108 4.53 14.79 6.26
C SER A 108 5.79 14.73 7.12
N PHE A 109 6.76 13.87 6.79
CA PHE A 109 8.03 13.82 7.53
C PHE A 109 8.86 15.10 7.35
N ILE A 110 8.82 15.70 6.16
CA ILE A 110 9.48 16.99 5.91
C ILE A 110 8.82 18.09 6.74
N GLU A 111 7.48 18.14 6.77
CA GLU A 111 6.73 19.13 7.55
C GLU A 111 6.99 19.02 9.05
N SER A 112 7.05 17.79 9.59
CA SER A 112 7.40 17.56 11.00
C SER A 112 8.83 17.95 11.37
N ARG A 113 9.74 18.14 10.41
CA ARG A 113 11.09 18.67 10.67
C ARG A 113 11.18 20.20 10.59
N LYS A 114 10.16 20.86 10.03
CA LYS A 114 10.11 22.33 9.90
C LYS A 114 9.40 23.00 11.07
N SER A 115 8.73 22.22 11.92
CA SER A 115 8.11 22.62 13.18
C SER A 115 9.03 22.31 14.35
#